data_AF-A0A956DII7-F1
#
_entry.id   AF-A0A956DII7-F1
#
_cell.length_a   1.000
_cell.length_b   1.000
_cell.length_c   1.000
_cell.angle_alpha   90.00
_cell.angle_beta   90.00
_cell.angle_gamma   90.00
#
_symmetry.space_group_name_H-M   'P 1'
#
loop_
_entity.id
_entity.type
_entity.pdbx_description
1 polymer ?
#
loop_
_entity_poly.entity_id
_entity_poly.type
_entity_poly.pdbx_seq_one_letter_code
_entity_poly.pdbx_strand_id
1 'polypeptide(L)'
;MTLLRHLLALARAARAQRLLALVRAARAQRPSKARSRVRRRRAARRLGYTVVEVMMALSVLSIGATGVIAMQKTALLGNMRARNLATATAIASAWIERLRVDGLRWTFDPLTGVDTLTTATTYLNVVGGDYPTVAGAEGQWRRPIDNPGDTALTLTTADADVRGMDIAAGTPPGFCTNIRLTQILPNMIRAEVRVFWLRQQAANASMGGTFNGLPLCDTSQSYIDAVTTDPTARQRYHFVFMTSTVLRNDQQ
;
A
#
# COMPACT_ATOMS: atom_id res chain seq x y z
N MET A 1 -10.21 -43.69 -9.25
CA MET A 1 -9.12 -44.62 -8.86
C MET A 1 -7.79 -44.43 -9.62
N THR A 2 -7.65 -43.42 -10.49
CA THR A 2 -6.42 -43.14 -11.28
C THR A 2 -5.42 -42.23 -10.56
N LEU A 3 -5.90 -41.29 -9.72
CA LEU A 3 -5.04 -40.38 -8.93
C LEU A 3 -4.16 -41.08 -7.88
N LEU A 4 -4.65 -42.16 -7.26
CA LEU A 4 -3.88 -42.92 -6.26
C LEU A 4 -2.68 -43.66 -6.88
N ARG A 5 -2.79 -44.08 -8.14
CA ARG A 5 -1.70 -44.76 -8.86
C ARG A 5 -0.57 -43.80 -9.23
N HIS A 6 -0.87 -42.54 -9.55
CA HIS A 6 0.16 -41.54 -9.83
C HIS A 6 0.93 -41.09 -8.58
N LEU A 7 0.27 -40.96 -7.43
CA LEU A 7 0.94 -40.63 -6.17
C LEU A 7 1.88 -41.74 -5.69
N LEU A 8 1.49 -43.02 -5.87
CA LEU A 8 2.35 -44.16 -5.55
C LEU A 8 3.59 -44.27 -6.47
N ALA A 9 3.45 -43.89 -7.75
CA ALA A 9 4.57 -43.88 -8.69
C ALA A 9 5.61 -42.80 -8.34
N LEU A 10 5.16 -41.59 -7.97
CA LEU A 10 6.04 -40.48 -7.56
C LEU A 10 6.77 -40.77 -6.24
N ALA A 11 6.09 -41.41 -5.27
CA ALA A 11 6.72 -41.80 -4.01
C ALA A 11 7.82 -42.87 -4.17
N ARG A 12 7.66 -43.78 -5.14
CA ARG A 12 8.68 -44.81 -5.46
C ARG A 12 9.91 -44.20 -6.14
N ALA A 13 9.72 -43.24 -7.04
CA ALA A 13 10.83 -42.54 -7.71
C ALA A 13 11.69 -41.73 -6.71
N ALA A 14 11.06 -41.05 -5.75
CA ALA A 14 11.77 -40.28 -4.72
C ALA A 14 12.60 -41.17 -3.77
N ARG A 15 12.13 -42.38 -3.46
CA ARG A 15 12.88 -43.36 -2.65
C ARG A 15 14.11 -43.91 -3.38
N ALA A 16 14.01 -44.18 -4.68
CA ALA A 16 15.13 -44.68 -5.48
C ALA A 16 16.26 -43.64 -5.61
N GLN A 17 15.92 -42.36 -5.78
CA GLN A 17 16.90 -41.27 -5.85
C GLN A 17 17.63 -41.03 -4.51
N ARG A 18 16.95 -41.17 -3.37
CA ARG A 18 17.59 -41.09 -2.05
C ARG A 18 18.57 -42.23 -1.77
N LEU A 19 18.26 -43.45 -2.20
CA LEU A 19 19.16 -44.60 -2.04
C LEU A 19 20.44 -44.47 -2.88
N LEU A 20 20.33 -43.99 -4.12
CA LEU A 20 21.50 -43.75 -4.97
C LEU A 20 22.41 -42.63 -4.44
N ALA A 21 21.83 -41.58 -3.84
CA ALA A 21 22.60 -40.52 -3.18
C ALA A 21 23.39 -41.04 -1.97
N LEU A 22 22.78 -41.93 -1.16
CA LEU A 22 23.44 -42.53 0.00
C LEU A 22 24.55 -43.51 -0.39
N VAL A 23 24.36 -44.31 -1.44
CA VAL A 23 25.40 -45.24 -1.93
C VAL A 23 26.59 -44.47 -2.53
N ARG A 24 26.36 -43.34 -3.22
CA ARG A 24 27.44 -42.47 -3.71
C ARG A 24 28.18 -41.77 -2.56
N ALA A 25 27.48 -41.37 -1.50
CA ALA A 25 28.11 -40.80 -0.30
C ALA A 25 28.99 -41.83 0.44
N ALA A 26 28.57 -43.10 0.48
CA ALA A 26 29.31 -44.16 1.17
C ALA A 26 30.60 -44.57 0.43
N ARG A 27 30.67 -44.44 -0.90
CA ARG A 27 31.84 -44.87 -1.69
C ARG A 27 33.01 -43.88 -1.69
N ALA A 28 32.81 -42.66 -1.19
CA ALA A 28 33.84 -41.62 -1.10
C ALA A 28 34.72 -41.70 0.17
N GLN A 29 34.45 -42.63 1.10
CA GLN A 29 35.16 -42.72 2.37
C GLN A 29 36.01 -44.00 2.48
N ARG A 30 37.14 -44.02 1.78
CA ARG A 30 38.28 -44.88 2.14
C ARG A 30 39.35 -44.03 2.86
N PRO A 31 39.40 -44.03 4.20
CA PRO A 31 40.43 -43.29 4.92
C PRO A 31 41.76 -44.08 4.92
N SER A 32 42.74 -43.58 4.19
CA SER A 32 44.15 -43.99 4.28
C SER A 32 44.78 -43.54 5.61
N LYS A 33 44.46 -44.27 6.69
CA LYS A 33 44.85 -43.92 8.07
C LYS A 33 46.37 -43.86 8.33
N ALA A 34 47.21 -44.38 7.43
CA ALA A 34 48.66 -44.50 7.65
C ALA A 34 49.50 -43.31 7.14
N ARG A 35 49.07 -42.59 6.09
CA ARG A 35 49.82 -41.42 5.57
C ARG A 35 49.45 -40.09 6.23
N SER A 36 48.42 -40.06 7.07
CA SER A 36 47.91 -38.82 7.68
C SER A 36 48.65 -38.38 8.95
N ARG A 37 49.36 -39.29 9.64
CA ARG A 37 49.98 -38.98 10.94
C ARG A 37 51.27 -38.16 10.82
N VAL A 38 52.07 -38.40 9.79
CA VAL A 38 53.34 -37.66 9.56
C VAL A 38 53.08 -36.26 8.97
N ARG A 39 52.05 -36.09 8.12
CA ARG A 39 51.59 -34.76 7.66
C ARG A 39 50.92 -33.95 8.77
N ARG A 40 50.17 -34.59 9.70
CA ARG A 40 49.54 -33.89 10.84
C ARG A 40 50.54 -33.23 11.78
N ARG A 41 51.70 -33.85 12.04
CA ARG A 41 52.70 -33.29 12.97
C ARG A 41 53.48 -32.10 12.38
N ARG A 42 53.63 -32.01 11.05
CA ARG A 42 54.17 -30.80 10.39
C ARG A 42 53.12 -29.70 10.21
N ALA A 43 51.85 -30.05 10.03
CA ALA A 43 50.75 -29.07 9.98
C ALA A 43 50.46 -28.42 11.36
N ALA A 44 50.71 -29.14 12.47
CA ALA A 44 50.45 -28.66 13.82
C ALA A 44 51.50 -27.66 14.37
N ARG A 45 52.65 -27.47 13.71
CA ARG A 45 53.75 -26.61 14.19
C ARG A 45 53.77 -25.20 13.58
N ARG A 46 52.72 -24.78 12.88
CA ARG A 46 52.59 -23.43 12.28
C ARG A 46 51.20 -22.82 12.47
N LEU A 47 50.60 -22.98 13.65
CA LEU A 47 49.24 -22.51 13.93
C LEU A 47 49.23 -21.60 15.16
N GLY A 48 50.09 -20.59 15.17
CA GLY A 48 49.81 -19.37 15.91
C GLY A 48 49.19 -18.39 14.92
N TYR A 49 47.89 -18.11 15.04
CA TYR A 49 47.29 -17.01 14.29
C TYR A 49 48.07 -15.74 14.62
N THR A 50 48.63 -15.09 13.60
CA THR A 50 49.32 -13.83 13.83
C THR A 50 48.27 -12.78 14.20
N VAL A 51 48.62 -11.83 15.07
CA VAL A 51 47.71 -10.72 15.44
C VAL A 51 47.21 -9.98 14.19
N VAL A 52 48.06 -9.88 13.18
CA VAL A 52 47.75 -9.27 11.88
C VAL A 52 46.61 -10.01 11.16
N GLU A 53 46.60 -11.35 11.20
CA GLU A 53 45.55 -12.17 10.57
C GLU A 53 44.18 -11.97 11.23
N VAL A 54 44.15 -11.87 12.56
CA VAL A 54 42.92 -11.58 13.31
C VAL A 54 42.41 -10.16 13.02
N MET A 55 43.31 -9.18 12.97
CA MET A 55 42.93 -7.79 12.64
C MET A 55 42.37 -7.67 11.22
N MET A 56 42.95 -8.38 10.26
CA MET A 56 42.42 -8.43 8.88
C MET A 56 41.04 -9.10 8.85
N ALA A 57 40.87 -10.22 9.55
CA ALA A 57 39.58 -10.92 9.61
C ALA A 57 38.47 -10.07 10.26
N LEU A 58 38.78 -9.37 11.36
CA LEU A 58 37.83 -8.46 12.02
C LEU A 58 37.46 -7.27 11.12
N SER A 59 38.41 -6.76 10.34
CA SER A 59 38.17 -5.66 9.39
C SER A 59 37.21 -6.10 8.27
N VAL A 60 37.47 -7.26 7.65
CA VAL A 60 36.59 -7.83 6.61
C VAL A 60 35.21 -8.17 7.18
N LEU A 61 35.14 -8.73 8.39
CA LEU A 61 33.88 -9.00 9.09
C LEU A 61 33.08 -7.71 9.31
N SER A 62 33.75 -6.64 9.73
CA SER A 62 33.10 -5.35 9.99
C SER A 62 32.50 -4.75 8.71
N ILE A 63 33.22 -4.81 7.59
CA ILE A 63 32.72 -4.37 6.27
C ILE A 63 31.54 -5.24 5.81
N GLY A 64 31.62 -6.57 6.04
CA GLY A 64 30.50 -7.47 5.73
C GLY A 64 29.25 -7.17 6.56
N ALA A 65 29.43 -6.92 7.87
CA ALA A 65 28.34 -6.61 8.78
C ALA A 65 27.61 -5.31 8.41
N THR A 66 28.34 -4.25 8.04
CA THR A 66 27.72 -2.98 7.59
C THR A 66 26.94 -3.16 6.29
N GLY A 67 27.45 -3.98 5.36
CA GLY A 67 26.74 -4.35 4.13
C GLY A 67 25.39 -5.02 4.40
N VAL A 68 25.35 -5.98 5.32
CA VAL A 68 24.10 -6.67 5.71
C VAL A 68 23.11 -5.72 6.37
N ILE A 69 23.57 -4.83 7.26
CA ILE A 69 22.71 -3.84 7.94
C ILE A 69 22.10 -2.87 6.92
N ALA A 70 22.89 -2.42 5.94
CA ALA A 70 22.39 -1.58 4.85
C ALA A 70 21.29 -2.29 4.04
N MET A 71 21.48 -3.58 3.70
CA MET A 71 20.46 -4.37 3.00
C MET A 71 19.20 -4.59 3.84
N GLN A 72 19.33 -4.84 5.14
CA GLN A 72 18.18 -4.99 6.04
C GLN A 72 17.36 -3.71 6.10
N LYS A 73 18.01 -2.54 6.17
CA LYS A 73 17.33 -1.24 6.17
C LYS A 73 16.56 -1.00 4.88
N THR A 74 17.16 -1.29 3.71
CA THR A 74 16.46 -1.10 2.42
C THR A 74 15.29 -2.06 2.27
N ALA A 75 15.43 -3.32 2.71
CA ALA A 75 14.35 -4.30 2.69
C ALA A 75 13.16 -3.87 3.57
N LEU A 76 13.42 -3.36 4.78
CA LEU A 76 12.37 -2.85 5.68
C LEU A 76 11.63 -1.65 5.06
N LEU A 77 12.36 -0.68 4.51
CA LEU A 77 11.77 0.48 3.83
C LEU A 77 10.93 0.05 2.61
N GLY A 78 11.41 -0.92 1.83
CA GLY A 78 10.68 -1.48 0.70
C GLY A 78 9.35 -2.13 1.11
N ASN A 79 9.37 -2.96 2.15
CA ASN A 79 8.17 -3.62 2.66
C ASN A 79 7.14 -2.61 3.21
N MET A 80 7.59 -1.58 3.96
CA MET A 80 6.68 -0.53 4.45
C MET A 80 6.03 0.24 3.30
N ARG A 81 6.79 0.60 2.25
CA ARG A 81 6.23 1.28 1.07
C ARG A 81 5.20 0.40 0.34
N ALA A 82 5.50 -0.88 0.18
CA ALA A 82 4.58 -1.83 -0.43
C ALA A 82 3.27 -1.97 0.35
N ARG A 83 3.35 -2.04 1.69
CA ARG A 83 2.17 -2.05 2.57
C ARG A 83 1.36 -0.77 2.43
N ASN A 84 1.99 0.40 2.50
CA ASN A 84 1.28 1.67 2.38
C ASN A 84 0.60 1.83 1.02
N LEU A 85 1.25 1.37 -0.07
CA LEU A 85 0.66 1.35 -1.39
C LEU A 85 -0.57 0.43 -1.44
N ALA A 86 -0.47 -0.78 -0.90
CA ALA A 86 -1.59 -1.72 -0.83
C ALA A 86 -2.78 -1.15 -0.01
N THR A 87 -2.50 -0.56 1.14
CA THR A 87 -3.52 0.11 1.97
C THR A 87 -4.18 1.26 1.21
N ALA A 88 -3.40 2.14 0.57
CA ALA A 88 -3.94 3.25 -0.21
C ALA A 88 -4.81 2.78 -1.39
N THR A 89 -4.43 1.70 -2.08
CA THR A 89 -5.25 1.11 -3.15
C THR A 89 -6.56 0.52 -2.63
N ALA A 90 -6.54 -0.09 -1.43
CA ALA A 90 -7.75 -0.61 -0.79
C ALA A 90 -8.70 0.53 -0.39
N ILE A 91 -8.17 1.60 0.20
CA ILE A 91 -8.94 2.82 0.54
C ILE A 91 -9.56 3.42 -0.74
N ALA A 92 -8.78 3.58 -1.80
CA ALA A 92 -9.28 4.15 -3.05
C ALA A 92 -10.41 3.30 -3.65
N SER A 93 -10.27 1.97 -3.61
CA SER A 93 -11.29 1.04 -4.08
C SER A 93 -12.57 1.14 -3.23
N ALA A 94 -12.43 1.18 -1.90
CA ALA A 94 -13.56 1.35 -0.99
C ALA A 94 -14.33 2.66 -1.26
N TRP A 95 -13.61 3.75 -1.52
CA TRP A 95 -14.22 5.04 -1.89
C TRP A 95 -14.96 5.00 -3.23
N ILE A 96 -14.44 4.30 -4.23
CA ILE A 96 -15.18 4.08 -5.49
C ILE A 96 -16.48 3.31 -5.23
N GLU A 97 -16.46 2.27 -4.39
CA GLU A 97 -17.68 1.54 -4.06
C GLU A 97 -18.67 2.42 -3.27
N ARG A 98 -18.19 3.27 -2.35
CA ARG A 98 -19.05 4.25 -1.66
C ARG A 98 -19.73 5.20 -2.64
N LEU A 99 -19.00 5.72 -3.62
CA LEU A 99 -19.56 6.59 -4.66
C LEU A 99 -20.58 5.85 -5.54
N ARG A 100 -20.37 4.57 -5.81
CA ARG A 100 -21.36 3.74 -6.54
C ARG A 100 -22.62 3.50 -5.73
N VAL A 101 -22.48 3.18 -4.45
CA VAL A 101 -23.62 3.01 -3.53
C VAL A 101 -24.41 4.31 -3.41
N ASP A 102 -23.73 5.45 -3.34
CA ASP A 102 -24.38 6.76 -3.36
C ASP A 102 -25.10 7.02 -4.70
N GLY A 103 -24.51 6.59 -5.81
CA GLY A 103 -25.12 6.62 -7.14
C GLY A 103 -26.40 5.79 -7.27
N LEU A 104 -26.61 4.75 -6.45
CA LEU A 104 -27.87 4.01 -6.45
C LEU A 104 -29.06 4.85 -5.96
N ARG A 105 -28.79 5.90 -5.17
CA ARG A 105 -29.81 6.85 -4.70
C ARG A 105 -30.09 7.97 -5.72
N TRP A 106 -29.23 8.11 -6.74
CA TRP A 106 -29.40 9.09 -7.80
C TRP A 106 -30.41 8.57 -8.83
N THR A 107 -31.61 9.14 -8.82
CA THR A 107 -32.74 8.75 -9.66
C THR A 107 -33.36 10.00 -10.30
N PHE A 108 -34.04 9.82 -11.43
CA PHE A 108 -34.82 10.88 -12.08
C PHE A 108 -36.27 10.44 -12.17
N ASP A 109 -37.19 11.25 -11.64
CA ASP A 109 -38.61 11.01 -11.78
C ASP A 109 -39.14 11.73 -13.03
N PRO A 110 -39.53 11.00 -14.10
CA PRO A 110 -40.01 11.60 -15.34
C PRO A 110 -41.37 12.30 -15.20
N LEU A 111 -42.16 11.98 -14.17
CA LEU A 111 -43.48 12.58 -13.96
C LEU A 111 -43.38 13.97 -13.31
N THR A 112 -42.43 14.14 -12.39
CA THR A 112 -42.19 15.43 -11.70
C THR A 112 -41.05 16.22 -12.32
N GLY A 113 -40.20 15.60 -13.13
CA GLY A 113 -39.00 16.21 -13.71
C GLY A 113 -37.90 16.49 -12.67
N VAL A 114 -38.01 15.91 -11.48
CA VAL A 114 -37.10 16.14 -10.36
C VAL A 114 -35.95 15.14 -10.40
N ASP A 115 -34.71 15.67 -10.34
CA ASP A 115 -33.49 14.88 -10.17
C ASP A 115 -33.12 14.83 -8.67
N THR A 116 -32.92 13.63 -8.13
CA THR A 116 -32.58 13.42 -6.72
C THR A 116 -31.08 13.57 -6.41
N LEU A 117 -30.26 13.94 -7.40
CA LEU A 117 -28.81 14.12 -7.24
C LEU A 117 -28.46 15.02 -6.05
N THR A 118 -29.11 16.17 -5.89
CA THR A 118 -28.77 17.13 -4.83
C THR A 118 -29.40 16.79 -3.47
N THR A 119 -30.49 16.01 -3.46
CA THR A 119 -31.32 15.78 -2.27
C THR A 119 -31.14 14.39 -1.65
N ALA A 120 -30.88 13.36 -2.45
CA ALA A 120 -30.77 11.97 -1.99
C ALA A 120 -29.32 11.46 -1.93
N THR A 121 -28.39 12.09 -2.66
CA THR A 121 -26.97 11.69 -2.65
C THR A 121 -26.18 12.49 -1.62
N THR A 122 -25.19 11.84 -1.02
CA THR A 122 -24.34 12.41 0.04
C THR A 122 -23.05 13.00 -0.53
N TYR A 123 -22.42 12.28 -1.46
CA TYR A 123 -21.12 12.62 -2.02
C TYR A 123 -21.22 13.17 -3.44
N LEU A 124 -22.25 12.78 -4.21
CA LEU A 124 -22.43 13.18 -5.61
C LEU A 124 -23.14 14.54 -5.79
N ASN A 125 -23.80 15.04 -4.73
CA ASN A 125 -24.60 16.27 -4.73
C ASN A 125 -23.85 17.54 -5.15
N VAL A 126 -22.51 17.51 -5.14
CA VAL A 126 -21.60 18.57 -5.59
C VAL A 126 -21.74 18.91 -7.05
N VAL A 127 -22.20 17.95 -7.84
CA VAL A 127 -22.33 18.08 -9.28
C VAL A 127 -23.66 18.77 -9.63
N GLY A 128 -24.54 19.03 -8.66
CA GLY A 128 -25.93 19.43 -8.90
C GLY A 128 -26.35 20.82 -8.45
N GLY A 129 -27.21 21.42 -9.29
CA GLY A 129 -28.06 22.59 -9.04
C GLY A 129 -28.67 23.07 -10.36
N ASP A 130 -27.82 23.34 -11.34
CA ASP A 130 -28.16 23.64 -12.72
C ASP A 130 -26.96 23.23 -13.57
N TYR A 131 -27.17 22.63 -14.73
CA TYR A 131 -26.11 22.46 -15.71
C TYR A 131 -26.07 23.74 -16.57
N PRO A 132 -25.00 24.56 -16.60
CA PRO A 132 -23.73 24.43 -15.88
C PRO A 132 -23.63 25.34 -14.63
N THR A 133 -23.46 24.69 -13.48
CA THR A 133 -22.98 25.14 -12.17
C THR A 133 -23.74 26.23 -11.41
N VAL A 134 -24.10 25.87 -10.17
CA VAL A 134 -23.75 26.72 -9.03
C VAL A 134 -22.21 26.78 -9.00
N ALA A 135 -21.66 27.96 -9.23
CA ALA A 135 -20.26 28.18 -9.56
C ALA A 135 -19.24 27.48 -8.62
N GLY A 136 -18.36 26.65 -9.20
CA GLY A 136 -16.98 26.51 -8.72
C GLY A 136 -16.50 25.15 -8.19
N ALA A 137 -17.35 24.14 -8.00
CA ALA A 137 -16.92 22.88 -7.37
C ALA A 137 -16.75 21.68 -8.32
N GLU A 138 -17.36 21.71 -9.50
CA GLU A 138 -17.20 20.64 -10.50
C GLU A 138 -15.78 20.62 -11.06
N GLY A 139 -15.19 19.43 -11.20
CA GLY A 139 -13.84 19.27 -11.73
C GLY A 139 -12.71 19.75 -10.81
N GLN A 140 -13.04 20.25 -9.60
CA GLN A 140 -12.05 20.53 -8.57
C GLN A 140 -11.85 19.31 -7.67
N TRP A 141 -10.62 19.15 -7.18
CA TRP A 141 -10.38 18.21 -6.10
C TRP A 141 -11.00 18.76 -4.83
N ARG A 142 -11.76 17.94 -4.12
CA ARG A 142 -12.33 18.29 -2.81
C ARG A 142 -12.17 17.12 -1.86
N ARG A 143 -12.27 17.40 -0.58
CA ARG A 143 -12.40 16.37 0.44
C ARG A 143 -13.88 15.95 0.50
N PRO A 144 -14.22 14.64 0.52
CA PRO A 144 -15.56 14.21 0.88
C PRO A 144 -15.95 14.82 2.23
N ILE A 145 -17.03 15.60 2.25
CA ILE A 145 -17.53 16.20 3.49
C ILE A 145 -18.32 15.12 4.21
N ASP A 146 -17.95 14.85 5.47
CA ASP A 146 -18.80 14.09 6.38
C ASP A 146 -19.98 15.01 6.69
N ASN A 147 -21.19 14.69 6.22
CA ASN A 147 -22.37 15.53 6.48
C ASN A 147 -22.52 15.68 8.00
N PRO A 148 -22.35 16.90 8.57
CA PRO A 148 -22.32 17.08 10.02
C PRO A 148 -23.69 16.81 10.69
N GLY A 149 -24.75 16.64 9.91
CA GLY A 149 -26.08 16.26 10.38
C GLY A 149 -26.38 14.76 10.36
N ASP A 150 -25.56 13.93 9.69
CA ASP A 150 -25.80 12.50 9.58
C ASP A 150 -24.97 11.73 10.61
N THR A 151 -25.46 11.74 11.85
CA THR A 151 -24.84 11.02 12.98
C THR A 151 -24.83 9.49 12.81
N ALA A 152 -25.59 8.95 11.84
CA ALA A 152 -25.71 7.52 11.58
C ALA A 152 -24.58 6.95 10.69
N LEU A 153 -23.84 7.79 9.95
CA LEU A 153 -22.70 7.41 9.11
C LEU A 153 -21.35 7.86 9.71
N THR A 154 -21.23 7.81 11.04
CA THR A 154 -19.99 8.06 11.81
C THR A 154 -18.82 7.13 11.47
N LEU A 155 -18.98 6.21 10.52
CA LEU A 155 -18.00 5.21 10.09
C LEU A 155 -17.39 5.48 8.70
N THR A 156 -17.81 6.52 7.97
CA THR A 156 -17.30 6.78 6.61
C THR A 156 -16.67 8.16 6.51
N THR A 157 -15.44 8.29 7.00
CA THR A 157 -14.69 9.55 6.97
C THR A 157 -13.69 9.57 5.83
N ALA A 158 -13.37 10.76 5.30
CA ALA A 158 -12.36 10.96 4.25
C ALA A 158 -10.94 10.53 4.65
N ASP A 159 -10.70 10.36 5.95
CA ASP A 159 -9.41 10.12 6.56
C ASP A 159 -9.31 8.67 7.04
N ALA A 160 -8.15 8.05 6.85
CA ALA A 160 -7.91 6.68 7.30
C ALA A 160 -6.64 6.56 8.14
N ASP A 161 -6.63 5.61 9.07
CA ASP A 161 -5.46 5.28 9.89
C ASP A 161 -4.39 4.53 9.09
N VAL A 162 -3.26 4.22 9.73
CA VAL A 162 -2.17 3.44 9.11
C VAL A 162 -2.56 2.01 8.70
N ARG A 163 -3.71 1.51 9.17
CA ARG A 163 -4.27 0.21 8.82
C ARG A 163 -5.31 0.30 7.70
N GLY A 164 -5.67 1.51 7.28
CA GLY A 164 -6.68 1.78 6.25
C GLY A 164 -8.12 1.75 6.75
N MET A 165 -8.33 1.86 8.07
CA MET A 165 -9.65 2.00 8.66
C MET A 165 -10.03 3.48 8.72
N ASP A 166 -11.29 3.81 8.49
CA ASP A 166 -11.79 5.18 8.66
C ASP A 166 -11.64 5.62 10.13
N ILE A 167 -11.30 6.89 10.33
CA ILE A 167 -11.07 7.45 11.67
C ILE A 167 -12.03 8.60 11.97
N ALA A 168 -12.41 8.73 13.23
CA ALA A 168 -13.17 9.88 13.69
C ALA A 168 -12.34 11.18 13.55
N ALA A 169 -13.04 12.29 13.29
CA ALA A 169 -12.45 13.61 13.21
C ALA A 169 -11.58 13.91 14.46
N GLY A 170 -10.41 14.53 14.24
CA GLY A 170 -9.45 14.86 15.30
C GLY A 170 -8.46 13.74 15.64
N THR A 171 -8.62 12.53 15.10
CA THR A 171 -7.59 11.49 15.16
C THR A 171 -6.53 11.76 14.10
N PRO A 172 -5.22 11.64 14.40
CA PRO A 172 -4.17 11.87 13.41
C PRO A 172 -4.26 10.88 12.22
N PRO A 173 -4.45 11.37 10.97
CA PRO A 173 -4.64 10.51 9.81
C PRO A 173 -3.34 9.92 9.27
N GLY A 174 -3.39 8.66 8.86
CA GLY A 174 -2.31 8.02 8.10
C GLY A 174 -2.42 8.26 6.60
N PHE A 175 -3.65 8.33 6.09
CA PHE A 175 -3.99 8.54 4.68
C PHE A 175 -5.13 9.54 4.57
N CYS A 176 -5.06 10.39 3.55
CA CYS A 176 -6.12 11.34 3.21
C CYS A 176 -6.75 10.95 1.88
N THR A 177 -8.07 11.10 1.77
CA THR A 177 -8.79 10.90 0.51
C THR A 177 -9.38 12.21 0.00
N ASN A 178 -9.17 12.47 -1.28
CA ASN A 178 -9.81 13.54 -2.02
C ASN A 178 -10.54 12.94 -3.22
N ILE A 179 -11.66 13.54 -3.58
CA ILE A 179 -12.45 13.17 -4.74
C ILE A 179 -12.56 14.35 -5.70
N ARG A 180 -12.67 14.04 -6.98
CA ARG A 180 -12.99 14.98 -8.04
C ARG A 180 -14.10 14.37 -8.87
N LEU A 181 -15.18 15.13 -9.03
CA LEU A 181 -16.36 14.70 -9.77
C LEU A 181 -16.51 15.61 -10.99
N THR A 182 -16.82 15.03 -12.14
CA THR A 182 -17.07 15.76 -13.38
C THR A 182 -18.23 15.09 -14.11
N GLN A 183 -19.29 15.82 -14.38
CA GLN A 183 -20.41 15.33 -15.16
C GLN A 183 -20.00 15.27 -16.63
N ILE A 184 -20.09 14.08 -17.22
CA ILE A 184 -19.81 13.91 -18.66
C ILE A 184 -21.12 13.93 -19.45
N LEU A 185 -22.17 13.32 -18.90
CA LEU A 185 -23.52 13.33 -19.45
C LEU A 185 -24.54 13.62 -18.34
N PRO A 186 -25.76 14.05 -18.68
CA PRO A 186 -26.82 14.28 -17.69
C PRO A 186 -27.06 13.09 -16.73
N ASN A 187 -26.83 11.86 -17.18
CA ASN A 187 -26.98 10.63 -16.41
C ASN A 187 -25.65 9.91 -16.09
N MET A 188 -24.50 10.57 -16.27
CA MET A 188 -23.18 9.98 -16.01
C MET A 188 -22.19 10.98 -15.41
N ILE A 189 -21.62 10.60 -14.28
CA ILE A 189 -20.57 11.34 -13.58
C ILE A 189 -19.27 10.52 -13.62
N ARG A 190 -18.17 11.15 -14.03
CA ARG A 190 -16.82 10.62 -13.82
C ARG A 190 -16.38 10.96 -12.41
N ALA A 191 -16.13 9.93 -11.64
CA ALA A 191 -15.54 10.01 -10.32
C ALA A 191 -14.04 9.71 -10.39
N GLU A 192 -13.25 10.57 -9.77
CA GLU A 192 -11.84 10.34 -9.53
C GLU A 192 -11.57 10.41 -8.04
N VAL A 193 -10.86 9.41 -7.54
CA VAL A 193 -10.45 9.30 -6.14
C VAL A 193 -8.93 9.37 -6.12
N ARG A 194 -8.39 10.21 -5.26
CA ARG A 194 -6.97 10.22 -4.94
C ARG A 194 -6.77 9.97 -3.46
N VAL A 195 -5.84 9.07 -3.15
CA VAL A 195 -5.41 8.79 -1.79
C VAL A 195 -3.95 9.17 -1.68
N PHE A 196 -3.59 9.94 -0.65
CA PHE A 196 -2.22 10.40 -0.46
C PHE A 196 -1.75 10.31 0.98
N TRP A 197 -0.44 10.12 1.16
CA TRP A 197 0.23 9.98 2.44
C TRP A 197 1.68 10.47 2.37
N LEU A 198 2.28 10.77 3.53
CA LEU A 198 3.65 11.26 3.61
C LEU A 198 4.69 10.18 3.25
N ARG A 199 5.71 10.54 2.47
CA ARG A 199 6.85 9.66 2.12
C ARG A 199 7.77 9.39 3.31
N GLN A 200 7.89 10.35 4.21
CA GLN A 200 8.73 10.25 5.40
C GLN A 200 7.88 10.70 6.60
N GLN A 201 7.54 9.76 7.48
CA GLN A 201 6.99 10.10 8.78
C GLN A 201 8.10 10.84 9.54
N ALA A 202 7.96 12.15 9.73
CA ALA A 202 8.91 12.89 10.54
C ALA A 202 8.84 12.31 11.97
N ALA A 203 9.99 11.93 12.54
CA ALA A 203 10.08 11.20 13.80
C ALA A 203 9.40 11.89 15.00
N ASN A 204 9.11 13.20 14.89
CA ASN A 204 8.46 14.02 15.91
C ASN A 204 7.14 14.65 15.45
N ALA A 205 6.62 14.29 14.28
CA ALA A 205 5.25 14.65 13.92
C ALA A 205 4.35 13.52 14.43
N SER A 206 3.59 13.79 15.50
CA SER A 206 2.33 13.10 15.77
C SER A 206 1.65 12.79 14.43
N MET A 207 1.26 11.53 14.21
CA MET A 207 0.85 10.89 12.94
C MET A 207 -0.04 11.74 12.00
N GLY A 208 0.49 12.82 11.43
CA GLY A 208 -0.32 13.88 10.80
C GLY A 208 0.49 15.13 10.42
N GLY A 209 1.77 14.94 10.06
CA GLY A 209 2.75 16.01 9.85
C GLY A 209 2.24 17.18 9.02
N THR A 210 2.78 18.38 9.28
CA THR A 210 2.26 19.61 8.68
C THR A 210 2.89 19.94 7.32
N PHE A 211 2.09 20.54 6.44
CA PHE A 211 2.53 21.16 5.18
C PHE A 211 2.15 22.64 5.21
N ASN A 212 3.14 23.52 5.09
CA ASN A 212 2.97 24.98 5.27
C ASN A 212 2.27 25.36 6.59
N GLY A 213 2.52 24.59 7.66
CA GLY A 213 1.90 24.82 8.97
C GLY A 213 0.49 24.22 9.12
N LEU A 214 -0.10 23.68 8.06
CA LEU A 214 -1.43 23.05 8.07
C LEU A 214 -1.32 21.54 8.34
N PRO A 215 -2.25 20.93 9.09
CA PRO A 215 -2.24 19.51 9.39
C PRO A 215 -2.37 18.65 8.12
N LEU A 216 -1.90 17.41 8.19
CA LEU A 216 -2.18 16.40 7.18
C LEU A 216 -3.70 16.23 7.05
N CYS A 217 -4.21 16.23 5.82
CA CYS A 217 -5.64 16.18 5.49
C CYS A 217 -6.45 17.43 5.84
N ASP A 218 -5.85 18.62 5.88
CA ASP A 218 -6.63 19.86 6.07
C ASP A 218 -7.81 19.96 5.10
N THR A 219 -8.96 20.44 5.61
CA THR A 219 -10.22 20.61 4.88
C THR A 219 -10.21 21.83 3.97
N SER A 220 -9.23 22.72 4.10
CA SER A 220 -9.17 23.94 3.29
C SER A 220 -8.96 23.65 1.80
N GLN A 221 -9.78 24.24 0.93
CA GLN A 221 -9.66 24.07 -0.51
C GLN A 221 -8.27 24.52 -1.03
N SER A 222 -7.71 25.58 -0.43
CA SER A 222 -6.35 26.05 -0.72
C SER A 222 -5.28 24.99 -0.43
N TYR A 223 -5.41 24.20 0.63
CA TYR A 223 -4.53 23.06 0.90
C TYR A 223 -4.68 21.98 -0.17
N ILE A 224 -5.93 21.63 -0.49
CA ILE A 224 -6.26 20.60 -1.48
C ILE A 224 -5.70 20.95 -2.86
N ASP A 225 -5.78 22.22 -3.25
CA ASP A 225 -5.22 22.75 -4.49
C ASP A 225 -3.69 22.83 -4.44
N ALA A 226 -3.12 23.26 -3.31
CA ALA A 226 -1.66 23.30 -3.11
C ALA A 226 -1.04 21.90 -3.20
N VAL A 227 -1.66 20.87 -2.62
CA VAL A 227 -1.20 19.47 -2.75
C VAL A 227 -1.18 19.01 -4.21
N THR A 228 -2.04 19.57 -5.06
CA THR A 228 -2.14 19.25 -6.49
C THR A 228 -1.12 20.00 -7.33
N THR A 229 -0.99 21.31 -7.08
CA THR A 229 -0.29 22.25 -7.97
C THR A 229 1.16 22.46 -7.56
N ASP A 230 1.48 22.39 -6.26
CA ASP A 230 2.81 22.65 -5.75
C ASP A 230 3.78 21.48 -6.08
N PRO A 231 4.87 21.72 -6.82
CA PRO A 231 5.88 20.69 -7.08
C PRO A 231 6.53 20.15 -5.79
N THR A 232 6.59 20.93 -4.71
CA THR A 232 7.15 20.50 -3.43
C THR A 232 6.25 19.48 -2.74
N ALA A 233 4.92 19.62 -2.86
CA ALA A 233 3.97 18.63 -2.35
C ALA A 233 4.17 17.28 -3.03
N ARG A 234 4.38 17.27 -4.35
CA ARG A 234 4.66 16.03 -5.12
C ARG A 234 5.92 15.29 -4.68
N GLN A 235 6.89 15.99 -4.10
CA GLN A 235 8.11 15.36 -3.56
C GLN A 235 7.91 14.77 -2.16
N ARG A 236 7.01 15.37 -1.36
CA ARG A 236 6.75 14.99 0.04
C ARG A 236 5.73 13.86 0.17
N TYR A 237 4.77 13.77 -0.74
CA TYR A 237 3.68 12.79 -0.69
C TYR A 237 3.84 11.66 -1.70
N HIS A 238 3.21 10.54 -1.39
CA HIS A 238 2.85 9.51 -2.35
C HIS A 238 1.37 9.63 -2.69
N PHE A 239 1.01 9.27 -3.91
CA PHE A 239 -0.34 9.36 -4.43
C PHE A 239 -0.75 8.04 -5.09
N VAL A 240 -2.00 7.67 -4.90
CA VAL A 240 -2.71 6.64 -5.66
C VAL A 240 -3.93 7.31 -6.26
N PHE A 241 -4.17 7.08 -7.55
CA PHE A 241 -5.33 7.59 -8.26
C PHE A 241 -6.16 6.41 -8.73
N MET A 242 -7.49 6.52 -8.60
CA MET A 242 -8.45 5.60 -9.15
C MET A 242 -9.57 6.40 -9.81
N THR A 243 -10.09 5.90 -10.93
CA THR A 243 -11.20 6.55 -11.63
C THR A 243 -12.28 5.53 -11.92
N SER A 244 -13.54 5.96 -11.82
CA SER A 244 -14.70 5.18 -12.22
C SER A 244 -15.79 6.11 -12.71
N THR A 245 -16.77 5.54 -13.40
CA THR A 245 -17.99 6.26 -13.79
C THR A 245 -19.13 5.80 -12.89
N VAL A 246 -19.97 6.76 -12.50
CA VAL A 246 -21.21 6.53 -11.77
C VAL A 246 -22.35 6.90 -12.71
N LEU A 247 -23.27 5.97 -12.91
CA LEU A 247 -24.45 6.15 -13.74
C LEU A 247 -25.65 6.44 -12.83
N ARG A 248 -26.59 7.23 -13.35
CA ARG A 248 -27.88 7.43 -12.73
C ARG A 248 -28.68 6.12 -12.73
N ASN A 249 -29.40 5.87 -11.65
CA ASN A 249 -30.27 4.72 -11.51
C ASN A 249 -31.63 5.02 -12.17
N ASP A 250 -31.76 4.70 -13.45
CA ASP A 250 -32.98 4.94 -14.26
C ASP A 250 -34.00 3.76 -14.18
N GLN A 251 -33.93 2.88 -13.17
CA GLN A 251 -34.73 1.65 -13.08
C GLN A 251 -36.11 1.83 -12.39
N GLN A 252 -36.80 2.96 -12.55
CA GLN A 252 -38.13 3.18 -11.96
C GLN A 252 -39.22 3.42 -13.02
#